data_AF-A0A8H6C4Y4-F1
#
_entry.id   AF-A0A8H6C4Y4-F1
#
_cell.length_a   1.000
_cell.length_b   1.000
_cell.length_c   1.000
_cell.angle_alpha   90.00
_cell.angle_beta   90.00
_cell.angle_gamma   90.00
#
_symmetry.space_group_name_H-M   'P 1'
#
loop_
_entity.id
_entity.type
_entity.pdbx_description
1 polymer ?
#
loop_
_entity_poly.entity_id
_entity_poly.type
_entity_poly.pdbx_seq_one_letter_code
_entity_poly.pdbx_strand_id
1 'polypeptide(L)'
;MKTNNVIWGIVACVCGGFITFFGMLIFRRNYYEFFYIFHLLLVVFFIVGGVRHVVGLGYANYLWASIAVWVFDRVLRLFKLASFGVKTAHIALLANETIKVTIPKPKRWRPKPGGHAFVHFLTPSTFWQSHPFSFVIGGNDDEEIMFYIKVKDGITKTLYNRLSQCPGKISTIPVMVEGPYGGNSPGQRCRHLVYVAGGNGIPGLYSECIDVDRRAPENKTIKLVWVVRNWKSVTWFADELKRLESTRVQAMVFVTRPDDLSGFDSSSNKALKQPYQYEKESVEKIETKSVDLSIYSHPNSIVENLRQELSHVEFIEGKPSMDAMVQYETEKADMSLAFITCGHPMMVDELRVAVKKNLDNTPHRVDFFEQLQGWS
;
A
#
# COMPACT_ATOMS: atom_id res chain seq x y z
N MET A 1 13.55 -54.25 -13.33
CA MET A 1 14.10 -52.88 -13.15
C MET A 1 12.97 -51.89 -13.36
N LYS A 2 12.67 -50.99 -12.41
CA LYS A 2 11.77 -49.86 -12.69
C LYS A 2 12.44 -49.04 -13.79
N THR A 3 11.74 -48.77 -14.90
CA THR A 3 12.21 -47.82 -15.92
C THR A 3 12.49 -46.49 -15.23
N ASN A 4 13.65 -45.89 -15.47
CA ASN A 4 14.09 -44.65 -14.81
C ASN A 4 13.00 -43.56 -14.79
N ASN A 5 12.15 -43.49 -15.82
CA ASN A 5 11.02 -42.58 -15.93
C ASN A 5 9.99 -42.73 -14.78
N VAL A 6 9.73 -43.95 -14.30
CA VAL A 6 8.78 -44.21 -13.21
C VAL A 6 9.34 -43.73 -11.87
N ILE A 7 10.65 -43.87 -11.66
CA ILE A 7 11.32 -43.37 -10.44
C ILE A 7 11.16 -41.85 -10.36
N TRP A 8 11.44 -41.15 -11.45
CA TRP A 8 11.27 -39.68 -11.52
C TRP A 8 9.81 -39.24 -11.36
N GLY A 9 8.86 -40.03 -11.85
CA GLY A 9 7.42 -39.81 -11.61
C GLY A 9 7.04 -39.92 -10.13
N ILE A 10 7.57 -40.92 -9.42
CA ILE A 10 7.37 -41.06 -7.97
C ILE A 10 7.96 -39.87 -7.22
N VAL A 11 9.19 -39.45 -7.57
CA VAL A 11 9.83 -38.26 -6.98
C VAL A 11 8.96 -37.03 -7.15
N ALA A 12 8.49 -36.76 -8.38
CA ALA A 12 7.60 -35.63 -8.65
C ALA A 12 6.30 -35.73 -7.85
N CYS A 13 5.66 -36.90 -7.78
CA CYS A 13 4.43 -37.09 -7.03
C CYS A 13 4.62 -36.84 -5.52
N VAL A 14 5.72 -37.32 -4.93
CA VAL A 14 6.04 -37.10 -3.52
C VAL A 14 6.31 -35.61 -3.25
N CYS A 15 7.10 -34.94 -4.10
CA CYS A 15 7.32 -33.50 -3.99
C CYS A 15 6.02 -32.72 -4.12
N GLY A 16 5.16 -33.07 -5.07
CA GLY A 16 3.82 -32.48 -5.23
C GLY A 16 2.95 -32.65 -3.98
N GLY A 17 2.98 -33.84 -3.37
CA GLY A 17 2.31 -34.10 -2.08
C GLY A 17 2.77 -33.13 -0.99
N PHE A 18 4.09 -32.99 -0.79
CA PHE A 18 4.62 -32.06 0.20
C PHE A 18 4.36 -30.59 -0.13
N ILE A 19 4.42 -30.19 -1.40
CA ILE A 19 4.07 -28.84 -1.87
C ILE A 19 2.65 -28.48 -1.42
N THR A 20 1.69 -29.39 -1.62
CA THR A 20 0.30 -29.16 -1.22
C THR A 20 0.12 -29.16 0.30
N PHE A 21 0.77 -30.08 1.02
CA PHE A 21 0.70 -30.17 2.48
C PHE A 21 1.25 -28.93 3.18
N PHE A 22 2.48 -28.52 2.85
CA PHE A 22 3.07 -27.31 3.42
C PHE A 22 2.42 -26.03 2.88
N GLY A 23 1.70 -26.12 1.75
CA GLY A 23 0.88 -25.04 1.20
C GLY A 23 -0.39 -24.72 2.01
N MET A 24 -0.75 -25.52 3.02
CA MET A 24 -1.90 -25.24 3.88
C MET A 24 -1.72 -23.92 4.66
N LEU A 25 -2.84 -23.23 4.91
CA LEU A 25 -2.87 -21.91 5.53
C LEU A 25 -2.17 -21.87 6.90
N ILE A 26 -2.29 -22.95 7.68
CA ILE A 26 -1.70 -23.07 9.02
C ILE A 26 -0.17 -22.93 8.95
N PHE A 27 0.48 -23.69 8.07
CA PHE A 27 1.93 -23.66 7.92
C PHE A 27 2.41 -22.33 7.33
N ARG A 28 1.73 -21.86 6.28
CA ARG A 28 2.08 -20.61 5.61
C ARG A 28 2.00 -19.38 6.51
N ARG A 29 1.05 -19.33 7.44
CA ARG A 29 0.86 -18.19 8.35
C ARG A 29 1.86 -18.22 9.52
N ASN A 30 2.14 -19.40 10.05
CA ASN A 30 2.95 -19.52 11.27
C ASN A 30 4.46 -19.63 10.97
N TYR A 31 4.83 -20.21 9.82
CA TYR A 31 6.23 -20.51 9.46
C TYR A 31 6.54 -20.09 8.02
N TYR A 32 6.26 -18.83 7.68
CA TYR A 32 6.34 -18.35 6.30
C TYR A 32 7.72 -18.53 5.64
N GLU A 33 8.81 -18.15 6.33
CA GLU A 33 10.18 -18.24 5.77
C GLU A 33 10.58 -19.69 5.48
N PHE A 34 10.31 -20.61 6.41
CA PHE A 34 10.54 -22.04 6.23
C PHE A 34 9.70 -22.59 5.08
N PHE A 35 8.40 -22.27 5.06
CA PHE A 35 7.49 -22.65 4.00
C PHE A 35 8.02 -22.20 2.63
N TYR A 36 8.40 -20.94 2.48
CA TYR A 36 8.83 -20.38 1.20
C TYR A 36 10.08 -21.08 0.64
N ILE A 37 11.12 -21.24 1.47
CA ILE A 37 12.37 -21.88 1.05
C ILE A 37 12.13 -23.36 0.71
N PHE A 38 11.43 -24.09 1.58
CA PHE A 38 11.17 -25.51 1.39
C PHE A 38 10.29 -25.77 0.16
N HIS A 39 9.25 -24.94 -0.04
CA HIS A 39 8.38 -25.02 -1.20
C HIS A 39 9.14 -24.77 -2.51
N LEU A 40 10.03 -23.77 -2.55
CA LEU A 40 10.86 -23.50 -3.72
C LEU A 40 11.75 -24.70 -4.08
N LEU A 41 12.42 -25.30 -3.09
CA LEU A 41 13.23 -26.49 -3.30
C LEU A 41 12.40 -27.65 -3.86
N LEU A 42 11.23 -27.92 -3.28
CA LEU A 42 10.34 -28.98 -3.76
C LEU A 42 9.82 -28.72 -5.18
N VAL A 43 9.52 -27.47 -5.54
CA VAL A 43 9.09 -27.10 -6.90
C VAL A 43 10.20 -27.39 -7.92
N VAL A 44 11.47 -27.13 -7.59
CA VAL A 44 12.59 -27.49 -8.47
C VAL A 44 12.63 -29.00 -8.72
N PHE A 45 12.54 -29.82 -7.66
CA PHE A 45 12.51 -31.28 -7.81
C PHE A 45 11.27 -31.79 -8.53
N PHE A 46 10.11 -31.17 -8.29
CA PHE A 46 8.86 -31.47 -8.98
C PHE A 46 8.99 -31.24 -10.49
N ILE A 47 9.54 -30.09 -10.90
CA ILE A 47 9.75 -29.76 -12.32
C ILE A 47 10.75 -30.72 -12.95
N VAL A 48 11.92 -30.95 -12.34
CA VAL A 48 12.95 -31.85 -12.87
C VAL A 48 12.42 -33.29 -12.98
N GLY A 49 11.75 -33.78 -11.93
CA GLY A 49 11.14 -35.11 -11.92
C GLY A 49 10.02 -35.23 -12.96
N GLY A 50 9.19 -34.20 -13.09
CA GLY A 50 8.15 -34.11 -14.11
C GLY A 50 8.70 -34.24 -15.52
N VAL A 51 9.73 -33.46 -15.87
CA VAL A 51 10.37 -33.51 -17.21
C VAL A 51 10.95 -34.90 -17.46
N ARG A 52 11.74 -35.42 -16.51
CA ARG A 52 12.38 -36.74 -16.65
C ARG A 52 11.36 -37.88 -16.76
N HIS A 53 10.20 -37.75 -16.13
CA HIS A 53 9.11 -38.72 -16.23
C HIS A 53 8.46 -38.74 -17.62
N VAL A 54 8.16 -37.57 -18.19
CA VAL A 54 7.34 -37.45 -19.41
C VAL A 54 8.13 -37.48 -20.72
N VAL A 55 9.45 -37.26 -20.70
CA VAL A 55 10.29 -37.27 -21.92
C VAL A 55 10.19 -38.60 -22.66
N GLY A 56 10.31 -39.73 -21.95
CA GLY A 56 10.17 -41.05 -22.58
C GLY A 56 8.73 -41.41 -22.99
N LEU A 57 7.74 -40.60 -22.60
CA LEU A 57 6.32 -40.79 -22.92
C LEU A 57 5.85 -39.89 -24.07
N GLY A 58 6.70 -38.98 -24.57
CA GLY A 58 6.37 -38.05 -25.66
C GLY A 58 5.60 -36.79 -25.22
N TYR A 59 5.34 -36.60 -23.93
CA TYR A 59 4.53 -35.47 -23.41
C TYR A 59 5.35 -34.28 -22.89
N ALA A 60 6.67 -34.26 -23.10
CA ALA A 60 7.54 -33.20 -22.58
C ALA A 60 7.23 -31.80 -23.11
N ASN A 61 6.64 -31.70 -24.31
CA ASN A 61 6.34 -30.41 -24.94
C ASN A 61 5.42 -29.53 -24.08
N TYR A 62 4.42 -30.12 -23.43
CA TYR A 62 3.51 -29.38 -22.54
C TYR A 62 4.25 -28.77 -21.35
N LEU A 63 5.16 -29.55 -20.74
CA LEU A 63 5.91 -29.11 -19.58
C LEU A 63 6.95 -28.04 -19.95
N TRP A 64 7.63 -28.21 -21.09
CA TRP A 64 8.55 -27.18 -21.61
C TRP A 64 7.83 -25.86 -21.93
N ALA A 65 6.62 -25.93 -22.49
CA ALA A 65 5.80 -24.74 -22.72
C ALA A 65 5.47 -24.02 -21.40
N SER A 66 5.05 -24.74 -20.36
CA SER A 66 4.77 -24.16 -19.04
C SER A 66 6.02 -23.57 -18.38
N ILE A 67 7.16 -24.27 -18.45
CA ILE A 67 8.45 -23.78 -17.93
C ILE A 67 8.86 -22.50 -18.67
N ALA A 68 8.72 -22.46 -20.00
CA ALA A 68 9.07 -21.29 -20.79
C ALA A 68 8.27 -20.05 -20.37
N VAL A 69 6.95 -20.17 -20.19
CA VAL A 69 6.09 -19.08 -19.71
C VAL A 69 6.52 -18.63 -18.30
N TRP A 70 6.80 -19.58 -17.40
CA TRP A 70 7.25 -19.26 -16.04
C TRP A 70 8.59 -18.54 -16.01
N VAL A 71 9.60 -19.04 -16.75
CA VAL A 71 10.92 -18.39 -16.86
C VAL A 71 10.80 -17.01 -17.48
N PHE A 72 10.01 -16.87 -18.54
CA PHE A 72 9.79 -15.58 -19.21
C PHE A 72 9.21 -14.53 -18.24
N ASP A 73 8.20 -14.88 -17.47
CA ASP A 73 7.64 -14.01 -16.43
C ASP A 73 8.71 -13.59 -15.40
N ARG A 74 9.53 -14.53 -14.90
CA ARG A 74 10.61 -14.23 -13.95
C ARG A 74 11.67 -13.29 -14.55
N VAL A 75 12.07 -13.52 -15.80
CA VAL A 75 13.01 -12.66 -16.52
C VAL A 75 12.46 -11.24 -16.69
N LEU A 76 11.17 -11.08 -17.03
CA LEU A 76 10.55 -9.76 -17.13
C LEU A 76 10.54 -9.01 -15.80
N ARG A 77 10.30 -9.71 -14.68
CA ARG A 77 10.33 -9.10 -13.34
C ARG A 77 11.74 -8.64 -12.96
N LEU A 78 12.75 -9.47 -13.22
CA LEU A 78 14.16 -9.10 -13.02
C LEU A 78 14.58 -7.93 -13.91
N PHE A 79 14.12 -7.90 -15.17
CA PHE A 79 14.37 -6.79 -16.07
C PHE A 79 13.75 -5.48 -15.57
N LYS A 80 12.50 -5.50 -15.08
CA LYS A 80 11.86 -4.32 -14.48
C LYS A 80 12.64 -3.81 -13.26
N LEU A 81 13.06 -4.73 -12.38
CA LEU A 81 13.85 -4.40 -11.19
C LEU A 81 15.20 -3.78 -11.58
N ALA A 82 15.91 -4.40 -12.53
CA ALA A 82 17.17 -3.90 -13.06
C ALA A 82 17.02 -2.54 -13.76
N SER A 83 15.93 -2.34 -14.52
CA SER A 83 15.63 -1.07 -15.19
C SER A 83 15.28 0.05 -14.21
N PHE A 84 14.75 -0.26 -13.03
CA PHE A 84 14.56 0.73 -11.96
C PHE A 84 15.91 1.11 -11.33
N GLY A 85 16.78 0.11 -11.14
CA GLY A 85 18.11 0.26 -10.55
C GLY A 85 18.06 0.43 -9.03
N VAL A 86 19.22 0.54 -8.41
CA VAL A 86 19.31 0.81 -6.96
C VAL A 86 19.12 2.31 -6.72
N LYS A 87 18.21 2.66 -5.82
CA LYS A 87 17.95 4.03 -5.39
C LYS A 87 18.09 4.15 -3.88
N THR A 88 18.53 5.31 -3.43
CA THR A 88 18.52 5.64 -2.00
C THR A 88 17.13 6.15 -1.64
N ALA A 89 16.41 5.41 -0.80
CA ALA A 89 15.14 5.84 -0.25
C ALA A 89 15.37 6.66 1.02
N HIS A 90 14.60 7.74 1.16
CA HIS A 90 14.45 8.47 2.42
C HIS A 90 13.29 7.86 3.20
N ILE A 91 13.55 7.44 4.43
CA ILE A 91 12.56 6.80 5.29
C ILE A 91 12.33 7.64 6.55
N ALA A 92 11.07 7.87 6.90
CA ALA A 92 10.67 8.64 8.07
C ALA A 92 9.55 7.92 8.83
N LEU A 93 9.68 7.83 10.16
CA LEU A 93 8.62 7.28 11.01
C LEU A 93 7.64 8.39 11.40
N LEU A 94 6.43 8.31 10.86
CA LEU A 94 5.33 9.23 11.11
C LEU A 94 4.37 8.63 12.13
N ALA A 95 3.94 9.47 13.08
CA ALA A 95 2.95 9.11 14.09
C ALA A 95 3.29 7.80 14.84
N ASN A 96 4.56 7.39 14.97
CA ASN A 96 4.97 6.11 15.57
C ASN A 96 4.22 4.85 15.04
N GLU A 97 3.55 4.92 13.89
CA GLU A 97 2.73 3.82 13.37
C GLU A 97 2.87 3.59 11.87
N THR A 98 3.36 4.59 11.13
CA THR A 98 3.50 4.55 9.67
C THR A 98 4.89 4.98 9.26
N ILE A 99 5.53 4.23 8.37
CA ILE A 99 6.82 4.58 7.77
C ILE A 99 6.53 5.18 6.39
N LYS A 100 6.87 6.45 6.20
CA LYS A 100 6.90 7.10 4.89
C LYS A 100 8.22 6.76 4.21
N VAL A 101 8.14 6.15 3.03
CA VAL A 101 9.31 5.80 2.19
C VAL A 101 9.24 6.62 0.91
N THR A 102 10.15 7.57 0.75
CA THR A 102 10.25 8.44 -0.42
C THR A 102 11.41 8.01 -1.30
N ILE A 103 11.14 7.74 -2.56
CA ILE A 103 12.10 7.20 -3.53
C ILE A 103 12.10 8.06 -4.80
N PRO A 104 13.25 8.54 -5.28
CA PRO A 104 13.33 9.28 -6.54
C PRO A 104 12.93 8.38 -7.72
N LYS A 105 11.95 8.83 -8.51
CA LYS A 105 11.36 8.11 -9.64
C LYS A 105 12.29 8.16 -10.85
N PRO A 106 12.72 7.02 -11.42
CA PRO A 106 13.42 7.02 -12.70
C PRO A 106 12.52 7.56 -13.82
N LYS A 107 13.06 8.37 -14.75
CA LYS A 107 12.30 8.97 -15.86
C LYS A 107 11.51 7.96 -16.72
N ARG A 108 12.04 6.75 -16.88
CA ARG A 108 11.40 5.67 -17.66
C ARG A 108 10.28 4.95 -16.90
N TRP A 109 10.20 5.14 -15.58
CA TRP A 109 9.19 4.51 -14.74
C TRP A 109 7.91 5.35 -14.77
N ARG A 110 6.89 4.86 -15.48
CA ARG A 110 5.61 5.56 -15.64
C ARG A 110 4.63 5.11 -14.55
N PRO A 111 4.14 6.01 -13.68
CA PRO A 111 3.23 5.64 -12.60
C PRO A 111 1.89 5.15 -13.16
N LYS A 112 1.28 4.20 -12.43
CA LYS A 112 -0.11 3.80 -12.62
C LYS A 112 -0.91 4.24 -11.39
N PRO A 113 -1.82 5.21 -11.52
CA PRO A 113 -2.68 5.66 -10.43
C PRO A 113 -3.51 4.51 -9.85
N GLY A 114 -3.77 4.52 -8.55
CA GLY A 114 -4.40 3.38 -7.85
C GLY A 114 -3.53 2.11 -7.79
N GLY A 115 -2.34 2.15 -8.38
CA GLY A 115 -1.43 1.02 -8.48
C GLY A 115 -0.65 0.74 -7.20
N HIS A 116 0.08 -0.35 -7.25
CA HIS A 116 1.04 -0.75 -6.24
C HIS A 116 2.36 -1.13 -6.90
N ALA A 117 3.42 -1.18 -6.11
CA ALA A 117 4.71 -1.69 -6.53
C ALA A 117 5.28 -2.55 -5.43
N PHE A 118 6.18 -3.46 -5.79
CA PHE A 118 6.91 -4.24 -4.82
C PHE A 118 8.23 -3.54 -4.49
N VAL A 119 8.45 -3.28 -3.21
CA VAL A 119 9.67 -2.67 -2.71
C VAL A 119 10.60 -3.75 -2.18
N HIS A 120 11.83 -3.74 -2.67
CA HIS A 120 12.93 -4.55 -2.20
C HIS A 120 13.85 -3.66 -1.37
N PHE A 121 13.91 -3.90 -0.07
CA PHE A 121 14.84 -3.20 0.81
C PHE A 121 16.17 -3.94 0.81
N LEU A 122 17.24 -3.30 0.36
CA LEU A 122 18.54 -3.95 0.19
C LEU A 122 19.33 -3.94 1.51
N THR A 123 18.76 -4.56 2.55
CA THR A 123 19.47 -4.86 3.80
C THR A 123 20.03 -6.28 3.77
N PRO A 124 21.11 -6.57 4.53
CA PRO A 124 21.72 -7.90 4.58
C PRO A 124 20.74 -9.05 4.89
N SER A 125 19.69 -8.77 5.67
CA SER A 125 18.71 -9.78 6.10
C SER A 125 17.44 -9.86 5.25
N THR A 126 17.19 -8.90 4.34
CA THR A 126 15.88 -8.81 3.64
C THR A 126 15.97 -8.54 2.15
N PHE A 127 17.17 -8.51 1.56
CA PHE A 127 17.35 -8.17 0.14
C PHE A 127 16.58 -9.09 -0.84
N TRP A 128 16.28 -10.33 -0.44
CA TRP A 128 15.51 -11.30 -1.24
C TRP A 128 14.00 -11.19 -1.05
N GLN A 129 13.53 -10.36 -0.11
CA GLN A 129 12.10 -10.17 0.14
C GLN A 129 11.54 -9.08 -0.77
N SER A 130 10.27 -9.24 -1.14
CA SER A 130 9.53 -8.35 -2.03
C SER A 130 8.21 -8.02 -1.37
N HIS A 131 7.96 -6.73 -1.11
CA HIS A 131 6.80 -6.29 -0.32
C HIS A 131 5.90 -5.35 -1.14
N PRO A 132 4.63 -5.71 -1.40
CA PRO A 132 3.72 -4.88 -2.18
C PRO A 132 3.20 -3.71 -1.34
N PHE A 133 3.30 -2.51 -1.88
CA PHE A 133 2.73 -1.31 -1.29
C PHE A 133 2.10 -0.42 -2.37
N SER A 134 0.95 0.15 -2.04
CA SER A 134 0.34 1.23 -2.81
C SER A 134 1.24 2.47 -2.71
N PHE A 135 1.34 3.22 -3.80
CA PHE A 135 2.17 4.42 -3.83
C PHE A 135 1.36 5.65 -4.20
N VAL A 136 1.89 6.79 -3.76
CA VAL A 136 1.49 8.12 -4.19
C VAL A 136 2.66 8.72 -4.96
N ILE A 137 2.34 9.53 -5.97
CA ILE A 137 3.34 10.34 -6.68
C ILE A 137 3.33 11.74 -6.09
N GLY A 138 4.52 12.26 -5.82
CA GLY A 138 4.68 13.60 -5.28
C GLY A 138 6.11 14.11 -5.47
N GLY A 139 6.54 14.98 -4.56
CA GLY A 139 7.73 15.80 -4.77
C GLY A 139 7.46 16.99 -5.69
N ASN A 140 8.51 17.73 -6.02
CA ASN A 140 8.46 18.74 -7.09
C ASN A 140 8.34 18.01 -8.43
N ASP A 141 7.48 18.50 -9.33
CA ASP A 141 7.26 17.95 -10.67
C ASP A 141 6.95 16.44 -10.75
N ASP A 142 6.31 15.89 -9.70
CA ASP A 142 5.94 14.48 -9.62
C ASP A 142 7.15 13.51 -9.81
N GLU A 143 8.33 13.90 -9.32
CA GLU A 143 9.58 13.14 -9.46
C GLU A 143 9.81 12.09 -8.36
N GLU A 144 8.92 11.97 -7.37
CA GLU A 144 9.09 11.04 -6.25
C GLU A 144 7.95 10.02 -6.16
N ILE A 145 8.31 8.81 -5.73
CA ILE A 145 7.38 7.73 -5.37
C ILE A 145 7.37 7.65 -3.85
N MET A 146 6.19 7.83 -3.25
CA MET A 146 6.00 7.79 -1.81
C MET A 146 5.15 6.59 -1.42
N PHE A 147 5.62 5.81 -0.44
CA PHE A 147 4.90 4.70 0.15
C PHE A 147 4.59 5.01 1.62
N TYR A 148 3.35 4.75 2.03
CA TYR A 148 2.89 4.88 3.40
C TYR A 148 2.68 3.50 4.00
N ILE A 149 3.67 3.03 4.77
CA ILE A 149 3.75 1.64 5.20
C ILE A 149 3.41 1.54 6.67
N LYS A 150 2.25 0.93 6.98
CA LYS A 150 1.90 0.62 8.37
C LYS A 150 2.94 -0.29 9.00
N VAL A 151 3.35 0.01 10.22
CA VAL A 151 4.19 -0.88 11.02
C VAL A 151 3.38 -2.12 11.41
N LYS A 152 3.81 -3.27 10.88
CA LYS A 152 3.37 -4.62 11.25
C LYS A 152 4.60 -5.43 11.70
N ASP A 153 4.55 -6.76 11.61
CA ASP A 153 5.68 -7.64 11.87
C ASP A 153 6.68 -7.74 10.69
N GLY A 154 7.76 -8.49 10.89
CA GLY A 154 8.79 -8.68 9.88
C GLY A 154 9.56 -7.39 9.59
N ILE A 155 9.77 -7.10 8.29
CA ILE A 155 10.62 -5.99 7.86
C ILE A 155 10.16 -4.63 8.38
N THR A 156 8.86 -4.38 8.45
CA THR A 156 8.33 -3.09 8.89
C THR A 156 8.64 -2.84 10.37
N LYS A 157 8.66 -3.90 11.19
CA LYS A 157 9.08 -3.83 12.60
C LYS A 157 10.57 -3.58 12.72
N THR A 158 11.37 -4.23 11.88
CA THR A 158 12.82 -3.99 11.81
C THR A 158 13.13 -2.55 11.45
N LEU A 159 12.44 -2.00 10.44
CA LEU A 159 12.58 -0.60 10.04
C LEU A 159 12.09 0.36 11.13
N TYR A 160 10.97 0.05 11.80
CA TYR A 160 10.46 0.82 12.93
C TYR A 160 11.48 0.89 14.08
N ASN A 161 12.05 -0.25 14.48
CA ASN A 161 13.03 -0.32 15.57
C ASN A 161 14.28 0.50 15.23
N ARG A 162 14.74 0.42 13.97
CA ARG A 162 15.86 1.21 13.47
C ARG A 162 15.53 2.71 13.52
N LEU A 163 14.39 3.13 12.98
CA LEU A 163 14.01 4.55 12.92
C LEU A 163 13.73 5.13 14.31
N SER A 164 13.16 4.36 15.23
CA SER A 164 12.90 4.80 16.60
C SER A 164 14.17 5.18 17.37
N GLN A 165 15.33 4.68 16.93
CA GLN A 165 16.63 4.99 17.53
C GLN A 165 17.37 6.13 16.81
N CYS A 166 16.89 6.56 15.64
CA CYS A 166 17.52 7.63 14.86
C CYS A 166 17.07 9.03 15.34
N PRO A 167 17.98 10.02 15.39
CA PRO A 167 17.60 11.42 15.57
C PRO A 167 16.56 11.85 14.51
N GLY A 168 15.50 12.52 14.94
CA GLY A 168 14.39 12.92 14.06
C GLY A 168 13.57 11.76 13.48
N LYS A 169 13.87 10.51 13.85
CA LYS A 169 13.23 9.29 13.34
C LYS A 169 13.29 9.15 11.81
N ILE A 170 14.37 9.66 11.21
CA ILE A 170 14.63 9.63 9.77
C ILE A 170 15.90 8.82 9.49
N SER A 171 15.95 8.13 8.37
CA SER A 171 17.15 7.44 7.87
C SER A 171 17.10 7.30 6.35
N THR A 172 18.15 6.71 5.79
CA THR A 172 18.19 6.32 4.38
C THR A 172 18.48 4.82 4.23
N ILE A 173 17.98 4.25 3.14
CA ILE A 173 18.14 2.83 2.85
C ILE A 173 18.17 2.59 1.33
N PRO A 174 19.10 1.77 0.82
CA PRO A 174 19.07 1.37 -0.58
C PRO A 174 17.86 0.47 -0.86
N VAL A 175 17.16 0.77 -1.94
CA VAL A 175 15.96 0.03 -2.38
C VAL A 175 15.97 -0.19 -3.88
N MET A 176 15.18 -1.18 -4.31
CA MET A 176 14.75 -1.33 -5.69
C MET A 176 13.23 -1.48 -5.71
N VAL A 177 12.60 -1.04 -6.81
CA VAL A 177 11.15 -1.09 -6.96
C VAL A 177 10.80 -1.90 -8.20
N GLU A 178 9.99 -2.94 -8.01
CA GLU A 178 9.42 -3.73 -9.08
C GLU A 178 7.97 -3.28 -9.34
N GLY A 179 7.70 -2.75 -10.53
CA GLY A 179 6.39 -2.21 -10.85
C GLY A 179 6.46 -1.14 -11.93
N PRO A 180 5.40 -0.33 -12.09
CA PRO A 180 4.15 -0.36 -11.32
C PRO A 180 3.20 -1.46 -11.77
N TYR A 181 2.36 -1.91 -10.84
CA TYR A 181 1.30 -2.91 -11.03
C TYR A 181 -0.08 -2.35 -10.67
N GLY A 182 -1.13 -3.03 -11.11
CA GLY A 182 -2.50 -2.55 -10.97
C GLY A 182 -2.78 -1.35 -11.88
N GLY A 183 -3.74 -0.53 -11.47
CA GLY A 183 -4.15 0.68 -12.15
C GLY A 183 -5.53 1.12 -11.71
N ASN A 184 -6.01 2.15 -12.37
CA ASN A 184 -7.28 2.81 -12.13
C ASN A 184 -8.46 1.82 -12.15
N SER A 185 -9.46 2.04 -11.29
CA SER A 185 -10.73 1.32 -11.36
C SER A 185 -11.44 1.58 -12.70
N PRO A 186 -12.21 0.61 -13.23
CA PRO A 186 -13.13 0.88 -14.33
C PRO A 186 -14.19 1.94 -13.97
N GLY A 187 -14.40 2.18 -12.68
CA GLY A 187 -15.35 3.15 -12.15
C GLY A 187 -15.10 4.58 -12.58
N GLN A 188 -13.86 4.94 -12.95
CA GLN A 188 -13.53 6.26 -13.48
C GLN A 188 -14.36 6.72 -14.68
N ARG A 189 -15.03 5.80 -15.37
CA ARG A 189 -15.93 6.13 -16.48
C ARG A 189 -17.20 6.86 -16.01
N CYS A 190 -17.61 6.67 -14.76
CA CYS A 190 -18.81 7.27 -14.18
C CYS A 190 -18.68 8.79 -13.99
N ARG A 191 -19.83 9.47 -13.92
CA ARG A 191 -19.95 10.93 -13.78
C ARG A 191 -19.69 11.39 -12.35
N HIS A 192 -20.09 10.58 -11.38
CA HIS A 192 -19.87 10.80 -9.96
C HIS A 192 -19.01 9.67 -9.39
N LEU A 193 -17.99 10.01 -8.61
CA LEU A 193 -17.06 9.06 -8.03
C LEU A 193 -16.99 9.28 -6.52
N VAL A 194 -17.23 8.21 -5.77
CA VAL A 194 -17.15 8.20 -4.31
C VAL A 194 -16.11 7.17 -3.89
N TYR A 195 -14.95 7.66 -3.49
CA TYR A 195 -13.86 6.84 -2.98
C TYR A 195 -14.00 6.69 -1.47
N VAL A 196 -14.00 5.47 -0.96
CA VAL A 196 -14.15 5.17 0.46
C VAL A 196 -12.94 4.39 0.95
N ALA A 197 -12.00 5.08 1.57
CA ALA A 197 -10.78 4.53 2.13
C ALA A 197 -10.91 4.24 3.62
N GLY A 198 -10.33 3.14 4.09
CA GLY A 198 -10.23 2.80 5.52
C GLY A 198 -8.78 2.66 5.96
N GLY A 199 -8.36 3.39 6.99
CA GLY A 199 -7.01 3.33 7.54
C GLY A 199 -5.93 3.52 6.46
N ASN A 200 -5.00 2.55 6.35
CA ASN A 200 -3.90 2.59 5.36
C ASN A 200 -4.34 2.24 3.93
N GLY A 201 -5.63 2.05 3.67
CA GLY A 201 -6.16 1.83 2.32
C GLY A 201 -6.24 3.10 1.46
N ILE A 202 -5.99 4.30 2.04
CA ILE A 202 -6.09 5.58 1.34
C ILE A 202 -5.09 5.82 0.21
N PRO A 203 -3.80 5.42 0.26
CA PRO A 203 -2.81 5.91 -0.71
C PRO A 203 -3.15 5.56 -2.17
N GLY A 204 -3.67 4.35 -2.42
CA GLY A 204 -4.13 3.94 -3.75
C GLY A 204 -5.31 4.78 -4.23
N LEU A 205 -6.36 4.91 -3.43
CA LEU A 205 -7.55 5.68 -3.78
C LEU A 205 -7.23 7.17 -3.98
N TYR A 206 -6.39 7.74 -3.12
CA TYR A 206 -5.91 9.11 -3.24
C TYR A 206 -5.18 9.33 -4.57
N SER A 207 -4.26 8.42 -4.93
CA SER A 207 -3.54 8.52 -6.20
C SER A 207 -4.49 8.46 -7.40
N GLU A 208 -5.56 7.65 -7.32
CA GLU A 208 -6.58 7.60 -8.36
C GLU A 208 -7.42 8.89 -8.42
N CYS A 209 -7.79 9.47 -7.27
CA CYS A 209 -8.52 10.74 -7.19
C CYS A 209 -7.76 11.88 -7.89
N ILE A 210 -6.46 12.03 -7.60
CA ILE A 210 -5.60 13.04 -8.21
C ILE A 210 -5.48 12.84 -9.72
N ASP A 211 -5.36 11.60 -10.19
CA ASP A 211 -5.28 11.31 -11.63
C ASP A 211 -6.58 11.66 -12.36
N VAL A 212 -7.73 11.32 -11.76
CA VAL A 212 -9.04 11.70 -12.31
C VAL A 212 -9.17 13.21 -12.34
N ASP A 213 -8.84 13.92 -11.26
CA ASP A 213 -8.95 15.37 -11.22
C ASP A 213 -8.13 16.03 -12.34
N ARG A 214 -6.91 15.54 -12.59
CA ARG A 214 -6.02 16.08 -13.63
C ARG A 214 -6.45 15.77 -15.07
N ARG A 215 -7.12 14.64 -15.30
CA ARG A 215 -7.41 14.14 -16.67
C ARG A 215 -8.88 14.19 -17.06
N ALA A 216 -9.79 14.21 -16.11
CA ALA A 216 -11.22 14.12 -16.38
C ALA A 216 -11.82 15.50 -16.69
N PRO A 217 -12.90 15.54 -17.49
CA PRO A 217 -13.64 16.77 -17.77
C PRO A 217 -14.16 17.42 -16.49
N GLU A 218 -14.36 18.74 -16.52
CA GLU A 218 -14.73 19.52 -15.32
C GLU A 218 -16.09 19.20 -14.74
N ASN A 219 -16.95 18.54 -15.52
CA ASN A 219 -18.23 18.12 -15.01
C ASN A 219 -18.01 17.12 -13.85
N LYS A 220 -17.12 16.13 -13.98
CA LYS A 220 -16.34 15.45 -12.91
C LYS A 220 -16.66 15.76 -11.44
N THR A 221 -17.50 15.00 -10.72
CA THR A 221 -17.55 15.11 -9.24
C THR A 221 -16.74 13.98 -8.57
N ILE A 222 -15.81 14.36 -7.70
CA ILE A 222 -14.88 13.43 -7.04
C ILE A 222 -14.98 13.63 -5.53
N LYS A 223 -15.41 12.61 -4.80
CA LYS A 223 -15.50 12.60 -3.33
C LYS A 223 -14.54 11.57 -2.77
N LEU A 224 -13.72 11.96 -1.81
CA LEU A 224 -12.81 11.09 -1.06
C LEU A 224 -13.25 11.05 0.40
N VAL A 225 -13.78 9.91 0.82
CA VAL A 225 -14.14 9.62 2.20
C VAL A 225 -13.05 8.77 2.82
N TRP A 226 -12.42 9.25 3.89
CA TRP A 226 -11.39 8.51 4.61
C TRP A 226 -11.81 8.23 6.04
N VAL A 227 -11.87 6.95 6.40
CA VAL A 227 -12.26 6.50 7.74
C VAL A 227 -11.02 6.09 8.51
N VAL A 228 -10.73 6.80 9.60
CA VAL A 228 -9.59 6.55 10.49
C VAL A 228 -10.04 6.29 11.92
N ARG A 229 -9.14 5.67 12.70
CA ARG A 229 -9.45 5.35 14.10
C ARG A 229 -9.34 6.58 15.00
N ASN A 230 -8.24 7.32 14.91
CA ASN A 230 -7.93 8.46 15.78
C ASN A 230 -7.32 9.61 14.96
N TRP A 231 -7.25 10.79 15.57
CA TRP A 231 -6.67 12.00 14.98
C TRP A 231 -5.20 11.84 14.59
N LYS A 232 -4.47 11.05 15.37
CA LYS A 232 -3.07 10.74 15.12
C LYS A 232 -2.87 10.06 13.76
N SER A 233 -3.76 9.16 13.34
CA SER A 233 -3.71 8.56 12.01
C SER A 233 -3.94 9.55 10.87
N VAL A 234 -4.51 10.73 11.10
CA VAL A 234 -4.61 11.78 10.07
C VAL A 234 -3.24 12.38 9.77
N THR A 235 -2.42 12.55 10.81
CA THR A 235 -1.15 13.30 10.74
C THR A 235 -0.15 12.70 9.74
N TRP A 236 -0.12 11.37 9.56
CA TRP A 236 0.84 10.74 8.66
C TRP A 236 0.53 10.96 7.18
N PHE A 237 -0.69 11.40 6.84
CA PHE A 237 -1.15 11.67 5.47
C PHE A 237 -1.58 13.13 5.28
N ALA A 238 -1.25 14.01 6.23
CA ALA A 238 -1.71 15.40 6.24
C ALA A 238 -1.15 16.19 5.04
N ASP A 239 0.10 15.94 4.65
CA ASP A 239 0.73 16.58 3.48
C ASP A 239 -0.06 16.31 2.19
N GLU A 240 -0.54 15.08 2.01
CA GLU A 240 -1.36 14.67 0.87
C GLU A 240 -2.75 15.27 0.93
N LEU A 241 -3.39 15.28 2.10
CA LEU A 241 -4.68 15.97 2.26
C LEU A 241 -4.57 17.46 1.97
N LYS A 242 -3.46 18.10 2.35
CA LYS A 242 -3.20 19.52 2.04
C LYS A 242 -3.10 19.77 0.54
N ARG A 243 -2.46 18.86 -0.21
CA ARG A 243 -2.38 18.97 -1.68
C ARG A 243 -3.76 18.97 -2.35
N LEU A 244 -4.79 18.40 -1.72
CA LEU A 244 -6.16 18.42 -2.26
C LEU A 244 -6.77 19.83 -2.33
N GLU A 245 -6.25 20.80 -1.58
CA GLU A 245 -6.72 22.21 -1.62
C GLU A 245 -6.67 22.79 -3.03
N SER A 246 -5.69 22.37 -3.83
CA SER A 246 -5.49 22.79 -5.21
C SER A 246 -6.30 21.99 -6.25
N THR A 247 -7.21 21.13 -5.80
CA THR A 247 -7.95 20.16 -6.64
C THR A 247 -9.45 20.30 -6.46
N ARG A 248 -10.25 19.63 -7.31
CA ARG A 248 -11.72 19.59 -7.18
C ARG A 248 -12.21 18.44 -6.29
N VAL A 249 -11.30 17.71 -5.65
CA VAL A 249 -11.64 16.55 -4.82
C VAL A 249 -12.24 17.03 -3.50
N GLN A 250 -13.47 16.63 -3.23
CA GLN A 250 -14.15 16.90 -1.96
C GLN A 250 -13.72 15.83 -0.94
N ALA A 251 -12.97 16.23 0.07
CA ALA A 251 -12.42 15.31 1.07
C ALA A 251 -13.21 15.37 2.38
N MET A 252 -13.61 14.19 2.87
CA MET A 252 -14.25 14.00 4.18
C MET A 252 -13.43 12.98 4.99
N VAL A 253 -13.10 13.31 6.24
CA VAL A 253 -12.36 12.44 7.15
C VAL A 253 -13.20 12.11 8.36
N PHE A 254 -13.53 10.83 8.53
CA PHE A 254 -14.25 10.30 9.68
C PHE A 254 -13.29 9.77 10.74
N VAL A 255 -13.34 10.33 11.95
CA VAL A 255 -12.55 9.89 13.10
C VAL A 255 -13.42 9.09 14.06
N THR A 256 -13.28 7.76 14.03
CA THR A 256 -14.21 6.84 14.71
C THR A 256 -14.04 6.73 16.22
N ARG A 257 -12.87 7.10 16.76
CA ARG A 257 -12.56 7.16 18.19
C ARG A 257 -11.77 8.45 18.47
N PRO A 258 -12.44 9.61 18.48
CA PRO A 258 -11.76 10.90 18.66
C PRO A 258 -11.06 11.01 20.01
N ASP A 259 -11.61 10.39 21.05
CA ASP A 259 -11.05 10.38 22.42
C ASP A 259 -9.84 9.43 22.58
N ASP A 260 -9.56 8.58 21.59
CA ASP A 260 -8.43 7.66 21.61
C ASP A 260 -7.13 8.41 21.30
N LEU A 261 -6.60 9.07 22.33
CA LEU A 261 -5.32 9.80 22.31
C LEU A 261 -4.09 8.87 22.42
N SER A 262 -4.30 7.55 22.39
CA SER A 262 -3.21 6.58 22.53
C SER A 262 -2.15 6.82 21.45
N GLY A 263 -0.91 7.07 21.91
CA GLY A 263 0.23 7.33 21.06
C GLY A 263 0.51 8.81 20.74
N PHE A 264 -0.22 9.77 21.29
CA PHE A 264 0.34 11.08 21.64
C PHE A 264 1.10 10.95 22.96
N ASP A 265 2.16 10.14 23.00
CA ASP A 265 2.92 9.94 24.23
C ASP A 265 3.65 11.23 24.61
N SER A 266 3.25 11.80 25.75
CA SER A 266 3.85 12.93 26.46
C SER A 266 5.23 12.63 27.06
N SER A 267 6.06 11.83 26.37
CA SER A 267 7.38 11.41 26.83
C SER A 267 8.50 12.18 26.14
N SER A 268 8.49 13.51 26.27
CA SER A 268 9.66 14.38 26.10
C SER A 268 9.98 15.16 27.40
N ASN A 269 9.56 14.65 28.56
CA ASN A 269 9.98 15.13 29.88
C ASN A 269 10.96 14.16 30.56
N LYS A 270 12.09 13.89 29.91
CA LYS A 270 13.34 13.66 30.65
C LYS A 270 14.26 14.82 30.33
N ALA A 271 14.35 15.72 31.30
CA ALA A 271 15.33 16.78 31.37
C ALA A 271 16.74 16.22 31.03
N LEU A 272 17.17 16.43 29.80
CA LEU A 272 18.57 16.33 29.43
C LEU A 272 19.21 17.64 29.85
N LYS A 273 19.90 17.58 31.00
CA LYS A 273 20.92 18.55 31.38
C LYS A 273 21.85 18.75 30.18
N GLN A 274 21.99 20.00 29.72
CA GLN A 274 23.15 20.40 28.95
C GLN A 274 24.41 20.10 29.78
N PRO A 275 25.51 19.63 29.16
CA PRO A 275 26.43 20.58 28.55
C PRO A 275 27.18 20.11 27.30
N TYR A 276 27.72 21.11 26.59
CA TYR A 276 28.81 21.11 25.61
C TYR A 276 28.48 21.27 24.12
N GLN A 277 29.35 22.07 23.52
CA GLN A 277 29.22 22.95 22.37
C GLN A 277 30.45 22.70 21.46
N TYR A 278 30.30 23.01 20.16
CA TYR A 278 31.25 22.88 19.03
C TYR A 278 31.33 21.46 18.38
N GLU A 279 31.31 21.29 17.06
CA GLU A 279 31.63 22.18 15.93
C GLU A 279 30.87 21.77 14.64
N LYS A 280 30.61 22.75 13.76
CA LYS A 280 29.86 22.61 12.50
C LYS A 280 30.75 22.03 11.40
N GLU A 281 30.20 21.11 10.60
CA GLU A 281 30.54 21.04 9.17
C GLU A 281 29.31 20.65 8.34
N SER A 282 29.25 21.26 7.17
CA SER A 282 28.07 21.57 6.34
C SER A 282 27.53 20.38 5.56
N VAL A 283 26.22 20.13 5.69
CA VAL A 283 25.41 19.44 4.68
C VAL A 283 24.23 20.34 4.35
N GLU A 284 24.08 20.64 3.06
CA GLU A 284 23.05 21.52 2.49
C GLU A 284 21.64 21.11 2.94
N LYS A 285 20.88 22.11 3.39
CA LYS A 285 19.48 22.00 3.80
C LYS A 285 18.62 21.67 2.58
N ILE A 286 18.08 20.47 2.53
CA ILE A 286 16.83 20.20 1.80
C ILE A 286 15.69 20.42 2.80
N GLU A 287 14.90 21.46 2.58
CA GLU A 287 13.68 21.75 3.35
C GLU A 287 12.58 20.74 3.01
N THR A 288 12.70 19.52 3.52
CA THR A 288 11.50 18.74 3.84
C THR A 288 10.94 19.31 5.13
N LYS A 289 9.91 20.17 5.04
CA LYS A 289 9.05 20.52 6.18
C LYS A 289 8.23 19.28 6.58
N SER A 290 8.90 18.25 7.10
CA SER A 290 8.21 17.20 7.84
C SER A 290 7.67 17.83 9.11
N VAL A 291 6.36 17.70 9.35
CA VAL A 291 5.70 18.16 10.59
C VAL A 291 6.48 17.62 11.78
N ASP A 292 7.22 18.51 12.45
CA ASP A 292 7.98 18.18 13.64
C ASP A 292 6.99 18.04 14.79
N LEU A 293 6.57 16.80 15.05
CA LEU A 293 5.65 16.44 16.12
C LEU A 293 6.17 16.87 17.51
N SER A 294 7.44 17.28 17.63
CA SER A 294 8.03 17.78 18.88
C SER A 294 7.55 19.18 19.29
N ILE A 295 6.88 19.93 18.40
CA ILE A 295 6.34 21.28 18.70
C ILE A 295 5.02 21.20 19.49
N TYR A 296 4.32 20.06 19.46
CA TYR A 296 2.97 19.95 19.99
C TYR A 296 2.95 19.34 21.39
N SER A 297 2.69 20.18 22.39
CA SER A 297 2.66 19.76 23.80
C SER A 297 1.32 19.18 24.26
N HIS A 298 0.23 19.37 23.50
CA HIS A 298 -1.14 18.99 23.93
C HIS A 298 -1.98 18.40 22.78
N PRO A 299 -2.69 17.28 22.99
CA PRO A 299 -3.51 16.63 21.95
C PRO A 299 -4.61 17.53 21.34
N ASN A 300 -5.24 18.38 22.15
CA ASN A 300 -6.27 19.32 21.65
C ASN A 300 -5.71 20.33 20.66
N SER A 301 -4.47 20.80 20.85
CA SER A 301 -3.86 21.73 19.89
C SER A 301 -3.55 21.06 18.56
N ILE A 302 -3.28 19.74 18.54
CA ILE A 302 -3.02 19.02 17.30
C ILE A 302 -4.29 18.91 16.45
N VAL A 303 -5.43 18.64 17.08
CA VAL A 303 -6.73 18.58 16.39
C VAL A 303 -7.12 19.94 15.82
N GLU A 304 -6.98 21.01 16.61
CA GLU A 304 -7.26 22.37 16.16
C GLU A 304 -6.34 22.78 14.99
N ASN A 305 -5.04 22.49 15.08
CA ASN A 305 -4.10 22.76 14.00
C ASN A 305 -4.42 21.99 12.73
N LEU A 306 -4.78 20.69 12.83
CA LEU A 306 -5.20 19.91 11.67
C LEU A 306 -6.44 20.50 11.01
N ARG A 307 -7.44 20.91 11.79
CA ARG A 307 -8.66 21.55 11.27
C ARG A 307 -8.37 22.91 10.62
N GLN A 308 -7.43 23.69 11.16
CA GLN A 308 -7.02 24.97 10.58
C GLN A 308 -6.21 24.79 9.29
N GLU A 309 -5.23 23.89 9.30
CA GLU A 309 -4.35 23.64 8.14
C GLU A 309 -5.09 22.95 6.99
N LEU A 310 -6.09 22.14 7.29
CA LEU A 310 -6.89 21.39 6.33
C LEU A 310 -8.34 21.91 6.31
N SER A 311 -8.51 23.23 6.21
CA SER A 311 -9.82 23.88 6.24
C SER A 311 -10.76 23.48 5.09
N HIS A 312 -10.21 23.00 3.98
CA HIS A 312 -10.94 22.43 2.84
C HIS A 312 -11.36 20.97 3.03
N VAL A 313 -10.94 20.32 4.12
CA VAL A 313 -11.29 18.94 4.48
C VAL A 313 -12.36 18.95 5.56
N GLU A 314 -13.46 18.25 5.32
CA GLU A 314 -14.53 18.11 6.32
C GLU A 314 -14.17 17.01 7.32
N PHE A 315 -14.01 17.37 8.60
CA PHE A 315 -13.75 16.42 9.68
C PHE A 315 -15.02 16.09 10.46
N ILE A 316 -15.37 14.79 10.51
CA ILE A 316 -16.56 14.29 11.18
C ILE A 316 -16.13 13.27 12.25
N GLU A 317 -16.63 13.44 13.46
CA GLU A 317 -16.35 12.51 14.56
C GLU A 317 -17.43 11.42 14.61
N GLY A 318 -17.01 10.16 14.67
CA GLY A 318 -17.87 8.99 14.65
C GLY A 318 -17.67 8.09 13.43
N LYS A 319 -18.45 7.01 13.38
CA LYS A 319 -18.46 6.08 12.24
C LYS A 319 -19.43 6.59 11.16
N PRO A 320 -19.02 6.58 9.87
CA PRO A 320 -19.96 6.91 8.80
C PRO A 320 -21.05 5.85 8.71
N SER A 321 -22.29 6.29 8.50
CA SER A 321 -23.35 5.39 8.06
C SER A 321 -23.20 5.17 6.56
N MET A 322 -22.68 3.99 6.17
CA MET A 322 -22.52 3.63 4.75
C MET A 322 -23.87 3.64 4.02
N ASP A 323 -24.94 3.19 4.69
CA ASP A 323 -26.29 3.18 4.13
C ASP A 323 -26.78 4.61 3.84
N ALA A 324 -26.68 5.53 4.80
CA ALA A 324 -27.13 6.90 4.62
C ALA A 324 -26.29 7.65 3.57
N MET A 325 -24.98 7.43 3.55
CA MET A 325 -24.09 8.02 2.55
C MET A 325 -24.45 7.52 1.15
N VAL A 326 -24.56 6.21 0.96
CA VAL A 326 -24.92 5.64 -0.35
C VAL A 326 -26.31 6.10 -0.77
N GLN A 327 -27.29 6.08 0.14
CA GLN A 327 -28.64 6.55 -0.13
C GLN A 327 -28.62 7.99 -0.63
N TYR A 328 -27.94 8.89 0.09
CA TYR A 328 -27.82 10.30 -0.30
C TYR A 328 -27.15 10.49 -1.66
N GLU A 329 -26.04 9.81 -1.92
CA GLU A 329 -25.31 9.92 -3.20
C GLU A 329 -26.11 9.35 -4.37
N THR A 330 -26.87 8.27 -4.15
CA THR A 330 -27.73 7.67 -5.19
C THR A 330 -28.95 8.53 -5.49
N GLU A 331 -29.64 9.05 -4.47
CA GLU A 331 -30.80 9.95 -4.64
C GLU A 331 -30.42 11.27 -5.35
N LYS A 332 -29.21 11.80 -5.11
CA LYS A 332 -28.73 13.02 -5.76
C LYS A 332 -28.09 12.81 -7.13
N ALA A 333 -27.78 11.57 -7.51
CA ALA A 333 -27.05 11.31 -8.74
C ALA A 333 -27.92 11.70 -9.95
N ASP A 334 -27.41 12.63 -10.77
CA ASP A 334 -28.05 13.05 -12.03
C ASP A 334 -27.58 12.19 -13.23
N MET A 335 -26.60 11.32 -12.99
CA MET A 335 -25.91 10.50 -13.98
C MET A 335 -25.23 9.29 -13.29
N SER A 336 -24.49 8.48 -14.05
CA SER A 336 -23.77 7.32 -13.54
C SER A 336 -22.85 7.62 -12.33
N LEU A 337 -22.88 6.74 -11.34
CA LEU A 337 -22.15 6.84 -10.07
C LEU A 337 -21.31 5.58 -9.86
N ALA A 338 -20.10 5.73 -9.31
CA ALA A 338 -19.30 4.59 -8.85
C ALA A 338 -18.81 4.79 -7.42
N PHE A 339 -18.97 3.74 -6.61
CA PHE A 339 -18.35 3.61 -5.30
C PHE A 339 -17.08 2.76 -5.43
N ILE A 340 -15.94 3.30 -5.00
CA ILE A 340 -14.64 2.63 -5.09
C ILE A 340 -14.06 2.55 -3.69
N THR A 341 -13.72 1.35 -3.21
CA THR A 341 -13.32 1.19 -1.80
C THR A 341 -12.08 0.34 -1.60
N CYS A 342 -11.31 0.71 -0.58
CA CYS A 342 -10.17 -0.04 -0.07
C CYS A 342 -10.00 0.23 1.43
N GLY A 343 -10.05 -0.82 2.25
CA GLY A 343 -9.95 -0.68 3.70
C GLY A 343 -10.21 -1.98 4.42
N HIS A 344 -10.65 -1.91 5.68
CA HIS A 344 -10.93 -3.11 6.47
C HIS A 344 -12.08 -3.93 5.83
N PRO A 345 -11.98 -5.28 5.75
CA PRO A 345 -12.99 -6.12 5.08
C PRO A 345 -14.43 -5.85 5.52
N MET A 346 -14.68 -5.72 6.83
CA MET A 346 -16.00 -5.38 7.36
C MET A 346 -16.57 -4.06 6.80
N MET A 347 -15.74 -3.03 6.65
CA MET A 347 -16.16 -1.73 6.11
C MET A 347 -16.50 -1.84 4.61
N VAL A 348 -15.69 -2.61 3.88
CA VAL A 348 -15.91 -2.90 2.46
C VAL A 348 -17.21 -3.67 2.26
N ASP A 349 -17.47 -4.65 3.13
CA ASP A 349 -18.70 -5.45 3.12
C ASP A 349 -19.94 -4.60 3.45
N GLU A 350 -19.86 -3.75 4.48
CA GLU A 350 -20.92 -2.79 4.83
C GLU A 350 -21.25 -1.86 3.66
N LEU A 351 -20.23 -1.30 3.00
CA LEU A 351 -20.44 -0.46 1.82
C LEU A 351 -21.04 -1.24 0.65
N ARG A 352 -20.60 -2.48 0.40
CA ARG A 352 -21.16 -3.34 -0.66
C ARG A 352 -22.65 -3.61 -0.42
N VAL A 353 -23.02 -3.91 0.82
CA VAL A 353 -24.42 -4.12 1.22
C VAL A 353 -25.23 -2.84 1.05
N ALA A 354 -24.70 -1.70 1.48
CA ALA A 354 -25.34 -0.40 1.31
C ALA A 354 -25.59 -0.07 -0.17
N VAL A 355 -24.59 -0.25 -1.04
CA VAL A 355 -24.75 -0.04 -2.49
C VAL A 355 -25.82 -0.95 -3.06
N LYS A 356 -25.80 -2.24 -2.72
CA LYS A 356 -26.82 -3.19 -3.18
C LYS A 356 -28.24 -2.78 -2.78
N LYS A 357 -28.44 -2.27 -1.57
CA LYS A 357 -29.76 -1.87 -1.04
C LYS A 357 -30.32 -0.63 -1.73
N ASN A 358 -29.46 0.24 -2.25
CA ASN A 358 -29.81 1.56 -2.77
C ASN A 358 -29.67 1.67 -4.31
N LEU A 359 -29.53 0.53 -5.03
CA LEU A 359 -29.43 0.54 -6.50
C LEU A 359 -30.67 1.13 -7.17
N ASP A 360 -31.85 0.92 -6.58
CA ASP A 360 -33.12 1.35 -7.16
C ASP A 360 -33.48 2.81 -6.83
N ASN A 361 -32.66 3.50 -6.04
CA ASN A 361 -32.89 4.91 -5.69
C ASN A 361 -32.65 5.88 -6.85
N THR A 362 -32.04 5.40 -7.94
CA THR A 362 -31.73 6.21 -9.11
C THR A 362 -31.99 5.43 -10.39
N PRO A 363 -32.51 6.08 -11.45
CA PRO A 363 -32.60 5.44 -12.77
C PRO A 363 -31.23 5.30 -13.44
N HIS A 364 -30.17 5.87 -12.87
CA HIS A 364 -28.83 5.87 -13.45
C HIS A 364 -27.99 4.67 -13.01
N ARG A 365 -26.95 4.37 -13.79
CA ARG A 365 -26.04 3.26 -13.50
C ARG A 365 -25.25 3.51 -12.21
N VAL A 366 -25.31 2.56 -11.27
CA VAL A 366 -24.51 2.54 -10.04
C VAL A 366 -23.55 1.35 -10.07
N ASP A 367 -22.25 1.62 -10.01
CA ASP A 367 -21.22 0.59 -9.98
C ASP A 367 -20.51 0.55 -8.60
N PHE A 368 -20.06 -0.65 -8.21
CA PHE A 368 -19.23 -0.85 -7.02
C PHE A 368 -17.92 -1.54 -7.41
N PHE A 369 -16.80 -0.96 -6.97
CA PHE A 369 -15.46 -1.50 -7.20
C PHE A 369 -14.72 -1.66 -5.88
N GLU A 370 -14.32 -2.90 -5.61
CA GLU A 370 -13.41 -3.20 -4.52
C GLU A 370 -11.98 -3.21 -5.04
N GLN A 371 -11.16 -2.29 -4.52
CA GLN A 371 -9.72 -2.27 -4.73
C GLN A 371 -8.98 -2.76 -3.49
N LEU A 372 -9.57 -3.69 -2.73
CA LEU A 372 -8.99 -4.20 -1.50
C LEU A 372 -7.58 -4.76 -1.76
N GLN A 373 -6.61 -4.02 -1.27
CA GLN A 373 -5.22 -4.40 -1.28
C GLN A 373 -4.90 -5.03 0.08
N GLY A 374 -4.98 -6.36 0.14
CA GLY A 374 -4.95 -7.15 1.38
C GLY A 374 -3.67 -7.10 2.22
N TRP A 375 -2.74 -6.18 1.93
CA TRP A 375 -1.62 -5.86 2.81
C TRP A 375 -1.97 -4.83 3.90
N SER A 376 -3.18 -4.24 3.86
CA SER A 376 -3.72 -3.30 4.86
C SER A 376 -3.80 -3.86 6.28
#